data_AF-A0A150NLL1-F1
#
_entry.id   AF-A0A150NLL1-F1
#
_cell.length_a   1.000
_cell.length_b   1.000
_cell.length_c   1.000
_cell.angle_alpha   90.00
_cell.angle_beta   90.00
_cell.angle_gamma   90.00
#
_symmetry.space_group_name_H-M   'P 1'
#
loop_
_entity.id
_entity.type
_entity.pdbx_description
1 polymer ?
#
loop_
_entity_poly.entity_id
_entity_poly.type
_entity_poly.pdbx_seq_one_letter_code
_entity_poly.pdbx_strand_id
1 'polypeptide(L)'
;MYQEEMDDDLNESYYVQMYRNLEFGSIAFNIAIVAILLALFISVSEEIVLNRSNLTLSLSFLALVLVFNAQKYLYKTISIVRQFDLAFFSTPKDVLDYINSYDEGERQANFEQSFRILFQLNQYVLPVLYIFLFIISFLTGEIQLLAFVLVGAIHVYINVMQLPMVKRYFK
;
A
#
# COMPACT_ATOMS: atom_id res chain seq x y z
N MET A 1 0.48 -32.18 -27.98
CA MET A 1 0.98 -31.15 -28.92
C MET A 1 -0.02 -30.00 -29.04
N TYR A 2 -0.89 -29.84 -30.06
CA TYR A 2 -1.74 -28.62 -30.15
C TYR A 2 -2.71 -28.38 -28.97
N GLN A 3 -3.31 -29.42 -28.40
CA GLN A 3 -4.17 -29.27 -27.21
C GLN A 3 -3.39 -29.02 -25.92
N GLU A 4 -2.11 -29.41 -25.90
CA GLU A 4 -1.22 -29.31 -24.74
C GLU A 4 -0.61 -27.91 -24.69
N GLU A 5 -0.17 -27.39 -25.84
CA GLU A 5 0.27 -26.00 -26.01
C GLU A 5 -0.85 -24.99 -25.69
N MET A 6 -2.09 -25.25 -26.11
CA MET A 6 -3.22 -24.37 -25.75
C MET A 6 -3.59 -24.44 -24.25
N ASP A 7 -3.35 -25.56 -23.58
CA ASP A 7 -3.61 -25.71 -22.14
C ASP A 7 -2.51 -25.04 -21.32
N ASP A 8 -1.25 -25.16 -21.76
CA ASP A 8 -0.10 -24.46 -21.19
C ASP A 8 -0.23 -22.93 -21.33
N ASP A 9 -0.59 -22.44 -22.52
CA ASP A 9 -0.82 -21.00 -22.76
C ASP A 9 -1.96 -20.44 -21.88
N LEU A 10 -3.02 -21.23 -21.69
CA LEU A 10 -4.15 -20.86 -20.84
C LEU A 10 -3.75 -20.81 -19.36
N ASN A 11 -2.98 -21.79 -18.91
CA ASN A 11 -2.47 -21.89 -17.55
C ASN A 11 -1.51 -20.73 -17.22
N GLU A 12 -0.61 -20.37 -18.13
CA GLU A 12 0.27 -19.21 -17.98
C GLU A 12 -0.51 -17.90 -17.88
N SER A 13 -1.54 -17.72 -18.74
CA SER A 13 -2.44 -16.56 -18.65
C SER A 13 -3.15 -16.47 -17.29
N TYR A 14 -3.64 -17.58 -16.75
CA TYR A 14 -4.27 -17.60 -15.43
C TYR A 14 -3.28 -17.25 -14.32
N TYR A 15 -2.05 -17.78 -14.39
CA TYR A 15 -0.98 -17.46 -13.45
C TYR A 15 -0.67 -15.95 -13.45
N VAL A 16 -0.44 -15.36 -14.62
CA VAL A 16 -0.13 -13.93 -14.77
C VAL A 16 -1.29 -13.06 -14.25
N GLN A 17 -2.52 -13.40 -14.60
CA GLN A 17 -3.70 -12.65 -14.13
C GLN A 17 -3.90 -12.75 -12.63
N MET A 18 -3.71 -13.94 -12.05
CA MET A 18 -3.86 -14.17 -10.62
C MET A 18 -2.86 -13.34 -9.82
N TYR A 19 -1.58 -13.37 -10.23
CA TYR A 19 -0.52 -12.62 -9.55
C TYR A 19 -0.69 -11.11 -9.74
N ARG A 20 -1.04 -10.67 -10.95
CA ARG A 20 -1.37 -9.26 -11.22
C ARG A 20 -2.49 -8.74 -10.34
N ASN A 21 -3.58 -9.50 -10.23
CA ASN A 21 -4.74 -9.11 -9.42
C ASN A 21 -4.39 -9.11 -7.93
N LEU A 22 -3.54 -10.05 -7.47
CA LEU A 22 -3.05 -10.07 -6.10
C LEU A 22 -2.22 -8.82 -5.77
N GLU A 23 -1.31 -8.42 -6.67
CA GLU A 23 -0.48 -7.22 -6.49
C GLU A 23 -1.33 -5.94 -6.49
N PHE A 24 -2.26 -5.79 -7.43
CA PHE A 24 -3.19 -4.65 -7.43
C PHE A 24 -4.08 -4.63 -6.18
N GLY A 25 -4.59 -5.80 -5.78
CA GLY A 25 -5.38 -5.94 -4.56
C GLY A 25 -4.59 -5.53 -3.32
N SER A 26 -3.33 -5.94 -3.22
CA SER A 26 -2.44 -5.58 -2.11
C SER A 26 -2.14 -4.08 -2.08
N ILE A 27 -1.86 -3.46 -3.24
CA ILE A 27 -1.65 -2.00 -3.33
C ILE A 27 -2.91 -1.23 -2.92
N ALA A 28 -4.08 -1.62 -3.45
CA ALA A 28 -5.35 -0.98 -3.10
C ALA A 28 -5.66 -1.13 -1.61
N PHE A 29 -5.38 -2.30 -1.04
CA PHE A 29 -5.57 -2.59 0.36
C PHE A 29 -4.68 -1.73 1.27
N ASN A 30 -3.38 -1.59 0.92
CA ASN A 30 -2.47 -0.72 1.65
C ASN A 30 -2.94 0.75 1.63
N ILE A 31 -3.40 1.24 0.48
CA ILE A 31 -3.95 2.60 0.37
C ILE A 31 -5.20 2.76 1.26
N ALA A 32 -6.07 1.74 1.31
CA ALA A 32 -7.25 1.75 2.17
C ALA A 32 -6.88 1.79 3.67
N ILE A 33 -5.90 0.98 4.11
CA ILE A 33 -5.39 1.04 5.48
C ILE A 33 -4.86 2.45 5.80
N VAL A 34 -4.06 3.03 4.91
CA VAL A 34 -3.50 4.38 5.08
C VAL A 34 -4.61 5.42 5.25
N ALA A 35 -5.65 5.36 4.41
CA ALA A 35 -6.79 6.27 4.50
C ALA A 35 -7.57 6.12 5.81
N ILE A 36 -7.77 4.88 6.28
CA ILE A 36 -8.48 4.58 7.53
C ILE A 36 -7.66 5.05 8.74
N LEU A 37 -6.35 4.80 8.75
CA LEU A 37 -5.46 5.29 9.81
C LEU A 37 -5.44 6.82 9.84
N LEU A 38 -5.35 7.47 8.67
CA LEU A 38 -5.40 8.92 8.57
C LEU A 38 -6.71 9.48 9.15
N ALA A 39 -7.85 8.88 8.77
CA ALA A 39 -9.16 9.26 9.29
C ALA A 39 -9.26 9.09 10.81
N LEU A 40 -8.68 8.01 11.36
CA LEU A 40 -8.64 7.78 12.81
C LEU A 40 -7.85 8.87 13.53
N PHE A 41 -6.63 9.19 13.08
CA PHE A 41 -5.79 10.21 13.73
C PHE A 41 -6.36 11.63 13.60
N ILE A 42 -6.99 11.95 12.46
CA ILE A 42 -7.73 13.20 12.30
C ILE A 42 -8.90 13.24 13.28
N SER A 43 -9.68 12.16 13.37
CA SER A 43 -10.83 12.08 14.29
C SER A 43 -10.40 12.26 15.75
N VAL A 44 -9.32 11.60 16.18
CA VAL A 44 -8.76 11.78 17.54
C VAL A 44 -8.34 13.23 17.78
N SER A 45 -7.68 13.85 16.79
CA SER A 45 -7.23 15.24 16.90
C SER A 45 -8.40 16.22 16.99
N GLU A 46 -9.45 16.00 16.20
CA GLU A 46 -10.69 16.79 16.26
C GLU A 46 -11.38 16.65 17.62
N GLU A 47 -11.45 15.44 18.19
CA GLU A 47 -12.05 15.25 19.52
C GLU A 47 -11.29 16.01 20.62
N ILE A 48 -9.96 15.94 20.60
CA ILE A 48 -9.13 16.61 21.60
C ILE A 48 -9.20 18.14 21.48
N VAL A 49 -9.19 18.67 20.25
CA VAL A 49 -9.09 20.12 19.99
C VAL A 49 -10.46 20.80 19.98
N LEU A 50 -11.46 20.18 19.36
CA LEU A 50 -12.78 20.79 19.10
C LEU A 50 -13.88 20.26 20.02
N ASN A 51 -13.60 19.24 20.84
CA ASN A 51 -14.55 18.58 21.74
C ASN A 51 -15.88 18.25 21.02
N ARG A 52 -15.75 17.66 19.84
CA ARG A 52 -16.86 17.40 18.92
C ARG A 52 -17.55 16.09 19.31
N SER A 53 -18.36 15.57 18.40
CA SER A 53 -19.13 14.35 18.63
C SER A 53 -18.29 13.11 18.31
N ASN A 54 -18.18 12.20 19.29
CA ASN A 54 -17.52 10.89 19.22
C ASN A 54 -17.90 9.99 18.03
N LEU A 55 -18.88 10.38 17.21
CA LEU A 55 -19.34 9.61 16.06
C LEU A 55 -18.23 9.38 15.03
N THR A 56 -17.47 10.42 14.66
CA THR A 56 -16.39 10.30 13.66
C THR A 56 -15.28 9.39 14.16
N LEU A 57 -14.92 9.50 15.44
CA LEU A 57 -13.97 8.61 16.11
C LEU A 57 -14.49 7.16 16.13
N SER A 58 -15.76 6.96 16.47
CA SER A 58 -16.37 5.62 16.53
C SER A 58 -16.43 4.95 15.16
N LEU A 59 -16.75 5.71 14.10
CA LEU A 59 -16.80 5.23 12.73
C LEU A 59 -15.41 4.88 12.19
N SER A 60 -14.41 5.74 12.43
CA SER A 60 -13.03 5.47 12.02
C SER A 60 -12.43 4.27 12.77
N PHE A 61 -12.76 4.11 14.05
CA PHE A 61 -12.38 2.92 14.81
C PHE A 61 -13.06 1.65 14.29
N LEU A 62 -14.35 1.70 13.97
CA LEU A 62 -15.05 0.57 13.34
C LEU A 62 -14.41 0.20 12.00
N ALA A 63 -14.07 1.19 11.18
CA ALA A 63 -13.37 0.97 9.91
C ALA A 63 -12.00 0.29 10.12
N LEU A 64 -11.27 0.67 11.18
CA LEU A 64 -10.00 0.02 11.55
C LEU A 64 -10.21 -1.47 11.89
N VAL A 65 -11.23 -1.79 12.68
CA VAL A 65 -11.55 -3.18 13.01
C VAL A 65 -11.90 -3.98 11.75
N LEU A 66 -12.69 -3.39 10.84
CA LEU A 66 -13.07 -4.04 9.59
C LEU A 66 -11.86 -4.26 8.67
N VAL A 67 -10.95 -3.29 8.55
CA VAL A 67 -9.78 -3.45 7.68
C VAL A 67 -8.80 -4.49 8.22
N PHE A 68 -8.60 -4.59 9.54
CA PHE A 68 -7.79 -5.69 10.11
C PHE A 68 -8.42 -7.06 9.87
N ASN A 69 -9.75 -7.17 9.89
CA ASN A 69 -10.42 -8.41 9.49
C ASN A 69 -10.19 -8.71 8.00
N ALA A 70 -10.29 -7.71 7.13
CA ALA A 70 -9.99 -7.86 5.71
C ALA A 70 -8.52 -8.23 5.44
N GLN A 71 -7.56 -7.70 6.23
CA GLN A 71 -6.13 -8.00 6.12
C GLN A 71 -5.86 -9.50 6.30
N LYS A 72 -6.55 -10.13 7.26
CA LYS A 72 -6.47 -11.58 7.47
C LYS A 72 -6.84 -12.37 6.22
N TYR A 73 -7.86 -11.94 5.49
CA TYR A 73 -8.26 -12.60 4.24
C TYR A 73 -7.26 -12.34 3.11
N LEU A 74 -6.72 -11.13 2.99
CA LEU A 74 -5.66 -10.83 2.02
C LEU A 74 -4.45 -11.75 2.24
N TYR A 75 -4.02 -11.92 3.50
CA TYR A 75 -2.85 -12.75 3.83
C TYR A 75 -3.11 -14.22 3.56
N LYS A 76 -4.34 -14.69 3.83
CA LYS A 76 -4.76 -16.03 3.42
C LYS A 76 -4.72 -16.21 1.90
N THR A 77 -5.16 -15.21 1.14
CA THR A 77 -5.07 -15.23 -0.32
C THR A 77 -3.61 -15.26 -0.78
N ILE A 78 -2.72 -14.45 -0.20
CA ILE A 78 -1.27 -14.48 -0.47
C ILE A 78 -0.73 -15.89 -0.21
N SER A 79 -1.06 -16.51 0.92
CA SER A 79 -0.62 -17.87 1.26
C SER A 79 -1.06 -18.91 0.23
N ILE A 80 -2.29 -18.82 -0.27
CA ILE A 80 -2.80 -19.75 -1.29
C ILE A 80 -2.17 -19.49 -2.66
N VAL A 81 -2.07 -18.23 -3.08
CA VAL A 81 -1.63 -17.85 -4.42
C VAL A 81 -0.12 -17.96 -4.57
N ARG A 82 0.63 -17.49 -3.57
CA ARG A 82 2.10 -17.43 -3.57
C ARG A 82 2.76 -18.60 -2.86
N GLN A 83 1.96 -19.49 -2.24
CA GLN A 83 2.46 -20.62 -1.44
C GLN A 83 3.43 -20.16 -0.32
N PHE A 84 3.21 -18.97 0.22
CA PHE A 84 4.06 -18.34 1.24
C PHE A 84 3.20 -17.76 2.37
N ASP A 85 3.46 -18.19 3.61
CA ASP A 85 2.71 -17.73 4.77
C ASP A 85 3.32 -16.45 5.36
N LEU A 86 2.61 -15.33 5.22
CA LEU A 86 3.03 -14.04 5.77
C LEU A 86 2.47 -13.86 7.18
N ALA A 87 3.33 -13.52 8.14
CA ALA A 87 2.89 -13.23 9.51
C ALA A 87 2.05 -11.94 9.54
N PHE A 88 0.91 -11.92 10.25
CA PHE A 88 0.02 -10.75 10.32
C PHE A 88 0.74 -9.44 10.68
N PHE A 89 1.72 -9.51 11.60
CA PHE A 89 2.65 -8.42 11.93
C PHE A 89 4.04 -8.68 11.34
N SER A 90 4.12 -8.73 10.01
CA SER A 90 5.37 -9.01 9.30
C SER A 90 6.45 -7.96 9.59
N THR A 91 7.65 -8.43 9.88
CA THR A 91 8.85 -7.61 9.96
C THR A 91 9.42 -7.35 8.55
N PRO A 92 10.33 -6.39 8.38
CA PRO A 92 11.02 -6.19 7.10
C PRO A 92 11.73 -7.45 6.61
N LYS A 93 12.19 -8.32 7.52
CA LYS A 93 12.80 -9.61 7.17
C LYS A 93 11.76 -10.56 6.57
N ASP A 94 10.59 -10.69 7.17
CA ASP A 94 9.54 -11.59 6.68
C ASP A 94 9.05 -11.17 5.29
N VAL A 95 8.92 -9.85 5.05
CA VAL A 95 8.58 -9.30 3.74
C VAL A 95 9.71 -9.53 2.73
N LEU A 96 10.97 -9.43 3.15
CA LEU A 96 12.11 -9.72 2.28
C LEU A 96 12.17 -11.20 1.90
N ASP A 97 11.91 -12.11 2.84
CA ASP A 97 11.84 -13.56 2.59
C ASP A 97 10.69 -13.88 1.61
N TYR A 98 9.55 -13.19 1.73
CA TYR A 98 8.45 -13.26 0.77
C TYR A 98 8.87 -12.80 -0.63
N ILE A 99 9.50 -11.63 -0.77
CA ILE A 99 9.99 -11.14 -2.08
C ILE A 99 11.06 -12.06 -2.66
N ASN A 100 11.88 -12.68 -1.81
CA ASN A 100 12.90 -13.64 -2.25
C ASN A 100 12.32 -14.96 -2.76
N SER A 101 11.06 -15.28 -2.42
CA SER A 101 10.34 -16.43 -2.97
C SER A 101 9.84 -16.22 -4.41
N TYR A 102 9.85 -14.99 -4.90
CA TYR A 102 9.43 -14.66 -6.26
C TYR A 102 10.42 -15.23 -7.29
N ASP A 103 9.96 -15.33 -8.54
CA ASP A 103 10.86 -15.62 -9.64
C ASP A 103 11.91 -14.49 -9.79
N GLU A 104 13.02 -14.80 -10.48
CA GLU A 104 14.15 -13.86 -10.58
C GLU A 104 13.78 -12.54 -11.27
N GLY A 105 12.91 -12.59 -12.29
CA GLY A 105 12.48 -11.44 -13.06
C GLY A 105 11.55 -10.53 -12.25
N GLU A 106 10.58 -11.11 -11.55
CA GLU A 106 9.64 -10.39 -10.69
C GLU A 106 10.40 -9.71 -9.55
N ARG A 107 11.32 -10.45 -8.92
CA ARG A 107 12.17 -9.94 -7.84
C ARG A 107 13.04 -8.79 -8.32
N GLN A 108 13.67 -8.91 -9.48
CA GLN A 108 14.47 -7.82 -10.06
C GLN A 108 13.61 -6.59 -10.35
N ALA A 109 12.42 -6.77 -10.93
CA ALA A 109 11.49 -5.68 -11.20
C ALA A 109 11.02 -4.99 -9.91
N ASN A 110 10.78 -5.76 -8.84
CA ASN A 110 10.40 -5.24 -7.53
C ASN A 110 11.53 -4.40 -6.91
N PHE A 111 12.77 -4.89 -6.92
CA PHE A 111 13.91 -4.14 -6.39
C PHE A 111 14.22 -2.88 -7.20
N GLU A 112 14.18 -2.97 -8.54
CA GLU A 112 14.37 -1.79 -9.39
C GLU A 112 13.31 -0.72 -9.11
N GLN A 113 12.04 -1.12 -9.01
CA GLN A 113 10.96 -0.18 -8.74
C GLN A 113 11.07 0.41 -7.33
N SER A 114 11.36 -0.41 -6.33
CA SER A 114 11.54 0.05 -4.95
C SER A 114 12.71 1.03 -4.83
N PHE A 115 13.81 0.80 -5.54
CA PHE A 115 14.92 1.75 -5.63
C PHE A 115 14.49 3.07 -6.28
N ARG A 116 13.77 3.02 -7.41
CA ARG A 116 13.25 4.22 -8.09
C ARG A 116 12.33 5.03 -7.18
N ILE A 117 11.41 4.36 -6.46
CA ILE A 117 10.49 5.00 -5.51
C ILE A 117 11.29 5.70 -4.41
N LEU A 118 12.23 4.99 -3.78
CA LEU A 118 13.05 5.54 -2.70
C LEU A 118 13.84 6.77 -3.16
N PHE A 119 14.49 6.66 -4.32
CA PHE A 119 15.28 7.74 -4.88
C PHE A 119 14.41 8.97 -5.23
N GLN A 120 13.27 8.76 -5.88
CA GLN A 120 12.35 9.85 -6.21
C GLN A 120 11.73 10.49 -4.98
N LEU A 121 11.37 9.67 -3.99
CA LEU A 121 10.82 10.14 -2.71
C LEU A 121 11.81 11.09 -2.03
N ASN A 122 13.07 10.66 -1.89
CA ASN A 122 14.11 11.44 -1.23
C ASN A 122 14.51 12.69 -2.01
N GLN A 123 14.73 12.57 -3.32
CA GLN A 123 15.33 13.66 -4.10
C GLN A 123 14.33 14.73 -4.55
N TYR A 124 13.05 14.36 -4.74
CA TYR A 124 12.06 15.25 -5.34
C TYR A 124 10.82 15.42 -4.49
N VAL A 125 10.18 14.32 -4.07
CA VAL A 125 8.86 14.39 -3.42
C VAL A 125 8.96 15.04 -2.05
N LEU A 126 9.89 14.61 -1.19
CA LEU A 126 10.06 15.19 0.15
C LEU A 126 10.40 16.70 0.09
N PRO A 127 11.38 17.16 -0.72
CA PRO A 127 11.64 18.59 -0.89
C PRO A 127 10.43 19.41 -1.33
N VAL A 128 9.68 18.90 -2.32
CA VAL A 128 8.46 19.57 -2.82
C VAL A 128 7.40 19.64 -1.72
N LEU A 129 7.20 18.55 -0.99
CA LEU A 129 6.24 18.51 0.11
C LEU A 129 6.61 19.48 1.24
N TYR A 130 7.89 19.65 1.58
CA TYR A 130 8.31 20.62 2.59
C TYR A 130 7.93 22.05 2.21
N ILE A 131 8.21 22.44 0.95
CA ILE A 131 7.86 23.79 0.46
C ILE A 131 6.35 23.96 0.43
N PHE A 132 5.63 22.96 -0.09
CA PHE A 132 4.18 22.97 -0.17
C PHE A 132 3.53 23.16 1.22
N LEU A 133 3.94 22.36 2.20
CA LEU A 133 3.43 22.46 3.56
C LEU A 133 3.76 23.80 4.21
N PHE A 134 4.95 24.33 4.00
CA PHE A 134 5.33 25.63 4.55
C PHE A 134 4.38 26.73 4.07
N ILE A 135 4.06 26.73 2.76
CA ILE A 135 3.12 27.69 2.18
C ILE A 135 1.72 27.52 2.78
N ILE A 136 1.20 26.30 2.82
CA ILE A 136 -0.15 26.07 3.36
C ILE A 136 -0.21 26.41 4.85
N SER A 137 0.80 26.00 5.63
CA SER A 137 0.89 26.30 7.06
C SER A 137 0.95 27.80 7.33
N PHE A 138 1.69 28.55 6.52
CA PHE A 138 1.74 30.00 6.60
C PHE A 138 0.38 30.66 6.32
N LEU A 139 -0.41 30.10 5.39
CA LEU A 139 -1.72 30.62 5.02
C LEU A 139 -2.83 30.24 6.01
N THR A 140 -2.80 29.04 6.58
CA THR A 140 -3.87 28.50 7.41
C THR A 140 -3.60 28.60 8.91
N GLY A 141 -2.34 28.65 9.33
CA GLY A 141 -1.93 28.55 10.73
C GLY A 141 -2.02 27.12 11.32
N GLU A 142 -2.45 26.13 10.54
CA GLU A 142 -2.75 24.77 11.00
C GLU A 142 -1.57 23.81 10.81
N ILE A 143 -0.76 23.57 11.84
CA ILE A 143 0.45 22.71 11.71
C ILE A 143 0.12 21.22 11.88
N GLN A 144 -0.76 20.88 12.84
CA GLN A 144 -0.99 19.48 13.23
C GLN A 144 -1.71 18.67 12.14
N LEU A 145 -2.79 19.20 11.56
CA LEU A 145 -3.53 18.53 10.49
C LEU A 145 -2.68 18.38 9.22
N LEU A 146 -1.86 19.39 8.91
CA LEU A 146 -0.94 19.34 7.79
C LEU A 146 0.11 18.23 7.92
N ALA A 147 0.58 17.95 9.13
CA ALA A 147 1.50 16.85 9.38
C ALA A 147 0.87 15.48 9.09
N PHE A 148 -0.40 15.26 9.48
CA PHE A 148 -1.11 14.02 9.14
C PHE A 148 -1.31 13.87 7.63
N VAL A 149 -1.72 14.95 6.95
CA VAL A 149 -1.87 14.94 5.48
C VAL A 149 -0.55 14.62 4.79
N LEU A 150 0.58 15.16 5.27
CA LEU A 150 1.90 14.84 4.74
C LEU A 150 2.23 13.35 4.86
N VAL A 151 2.07 12.80 6.06
CA VAL A 151 2.37 11.38 6.31
C VAL A 151 1.49 10.51 5.42
N GLY A 152 0.20 10.83 5.30
CA GLY A 152 -0.73 10.14 4.39
C GLY A 152 -0.31 10.24 2.92
N ALA A 153 0.09 11.43 2.45
CA ALA A 153 0.52 11.67 1.08
C ALA A 153 1.77 10.84 0.71
N ILE A 154 2.74 10.76 1.62
CA ILE A 154 3.94 9.93 1.42
C ILE A 154 3.57 8.44 1.30
N HIS A 155 2.69 7.93 2.18
CA HIS A 155 2.26 6.54 2.12
C HIS A 155 1.50 6.21 0.83
N VAL A 156 0.58 7.09 0.41
CA VAL A 156 -0.17 6.92 -0.84
C VAL A 156 0.79 6.96 -2.03
N TYR A 157 1.74 7.90 -2.05
CA TYR A 157 2.75 8.00 -3.11
C TYR A 157 3.53 6.69 -3.26
N ILE A 158 4.06 6.14 -2.16
CA ILE A 158 4.84 4.90 -2.18
C ILE A 158 4.02 3.75 -2.80
N ASN A 159 2.75 3.59 -2.40
CA ASN A 159 1.89 2.52 -2.91
C ASN A 159 1.48 2.73 -4.38
N VAL A 160 1.08 3.95 -4.78
CA VAL A 160 0.71 4.26 -6.17
C VAL A 160 1.88 4.04 -7.11
N MET A 161 3.09 4.38 -6.68
CA MET A 161 4.29 4.21 -7.49
C MET A 161 4.73 2.74 -7.64
N GLN A 162 4.10 1.78 -6.96
CA GLN A 162 4.31 0.35 -7.25
C GLN A 162 3.54 -0.12 -8.50
N LEU A 163 2.43 0.55 -8.87
CA LEU A 163 1.58 0.16 -10.01
C LEU A 163 2.31 -0.02 -11.36
N PRO A 164 3.29 0.84 -11.74
CA PRO A 164 4.02 0.67 -12.99
C PRO A 164 4.84 -0.62 -13.05
N MET A 165 5.30 -1.15 -11.91
CA MET A 165 5.99 -2.45 -11.89
C MET A 165 5.01 -3.57 -12.24
N VAL A 166 3.87 -3.63 -11.55
CA VAL A 166 2.83 -4.63 -11.78
C VAL A 166 2.37 -4.66 -13.24
N LYS A 167 2.13 -3.48 -13.83
CA LYS A 167 1.71 -3.35 -15.24
C LYS A 167 2.78 -3.78 -16.25
N ARG A 168 4.06 -3.60 -15.93
CA ARG A 168 5.16 -3.93 -16.86
C ARG A 168 5.56 -5.40 -16.77
N TYR A 169 5.51 -5.97 -15.57
CA TYR A 169 5.90 -7.34 -15.31
C TYR A 169 4.80 -8.33 -15.71
N PHE A 170 3.57 -8.11 -15.25
CA PHE A 170 2.44 -8.97 -15.55
C PHE A 170 1.63 -8.45 -16.75
N LYS A 171 2.19 -8.57 -17.95
CA LYS A 171 1.52 -8.13 -19.20
C LYS A 171 0.32 -9.01 -19.53
#